data_AF-A0AAN5VM43-F1
#
_entry.id   AF-A0AAN5VM43-F1
#
_cell.length_a   1.000
_cell.length_b   1.000
_cell.length_c   1.000
_cell.angle_alpha   90.00
_cell.angle_beta   90.00
_cell.angle_gamma   90.00
#
_symmetry.space_group_name_H-M   'P 1'
#
loop_
_entity.id
_entity.type
_entity.pdbx_description
1 polymer ?
#
loop_
_entity_poly.entity_id
_entity_poly.type
_entity_poly.pdbx_seq_one_letter_code
_entity_poly.pdbx_strand_id
1 'polypeptide(L)'
;MEESKFEKAKKINIENYEHDFLYDVKTGRYFEEIDVLKEYYENEEMELPDYVYGCIPIKFNLDMYGIVKDELEDNHYEDAINHVNKDSLKSLQEMVDKWTESQGIVSYVQDDDTIILLNNKKNEVS
;
A
#
# COMPACT_ATOMS: atom_id res chain seq x y z
N MET A 1 -10.58 8.04 -13.10
CA MET A 1 -9.45 7.99 -12.14
C MET A 1 -8.94 6.57 -12.02
N GLU A 2 -9.82 5.59 -11.77
CA GLU A 2 -9.45 4.17 -11.73
C GLU A 2 -9.28 3.53 -13.12
N GLU A 3 -10.17 3.82 -14.07
CA GLU A 3 -10.06 3.30 -15.46
C GLU A 3 -8.72 3.67 -16.11
N SER A 4 -8.21 4.89 -15.87
CA SER A 4 -6.91 5.32 -16.39
C SER A 4 -5.74 4.60 -15.72
N LYS A 5 -5.87 4.18 -14.45
CA LYS A 5 -4.85 3.37 -13.77
C LYS A 5 -4.87 1.96 -14.36
N PHE A 6 -6.06 1.37 -14.48
CA PHE A 6 -6.25 0.06 -15.08
C PHE A 6 -5.65 -0.04 -16.48
N GLU A 7 -5.92 0.93 -17.37
CA GLU A 7 -5.41 0.90 -18.74
C GLU A 7 -3.87 0.91 -18.81
N LYS A 8 -3.23 1.70 -17.94
CA LYS A 8 -1.76 1.88 -17.94
C LYS A 8 -1.00 0.77 -17.23
N ALA A 9 -1.63 0.14 -16.24
CA ALA A 9 -0.98 -0.90 -15.45
C ALA A 9 -0.56 -2.10 -16.29
N LYS A 10 0.54 -2.74 -15.89
CA LYS A 10 1.00 -4.00 -16.47
C LYS A 10 0.09 -5.13 -15.99
N LYS A 11 -0.49 -5.90 -16.93
CA LYS A 11 -1.31 -7.07 -16.61
C LYS A 11 -0.43 -8.31 -16.58
N ILE A 12 -0.49 -9.04 -15.48
CA ILE A 12 0.23 -10.29 -15.28
C ILE A 12 -0.72 -11.38 -14.76
N ASN A 13 -0.34 -12.63 -14.94
CA ASN A 13 -0.98 -13.75 -14.27
C ASN A 13 -0.42 -13.89 -12.85
N ILE A 14 -1.22 -14.43 -11.93
CA ILE A 14 -0.80 -14.69 -10.54
C ILE A 14 0.49 -15.52 -10.45
N GLU A 15 0.70 -16.45 -11.39
CA GLU A 15 1.91 -17.29 -11.45
C GLU A 15 3.21 -16.50 -11.67
N ASN A 16 3.10 -15.28 -12.20
CA ASN A 16 4.23 -14.37 -12.44
C ASN A 16 4.31 -13.26 -11.39
N TYR A 17 3.51 -13.34 -10.33
CA TYR A 17 3.51 -12.33 -9.28
C TYR A 17 4.50 -12.71 -8.17
N GLU A 18 5.39 -11.77 -7.84
CA GLU A 18 6.57 -12.02 -6.99
C GLU A 18 6.38 -11.59 -5.53
N HIS A 19 5.24 -11.01 -5.18
CA HIS A 19 4.96 -10.56 -3.82
C HIS A 19 3.78 -11.34 -3.25
N ASP A 20 3.67 -11.30 -1.92
CA ASP A 20 2.67 -12.09 -1.21
C ASP A 20 1.30 -11.40 -1.30
N PHE A 21 1.23 -10.09 -1.05
CA PHE A 21 -0.05 -9.40 -0.87
C PHE A 21 -0.75 -8.96 -2.16
N LEU A 22 -2.05 -9.18 -2.20
CA LEU A 22 -2.99 -8.73 -3.23
C LEU A 22 -3.92 -7.65 -2.65
N TYR A 23 -4.28 -6.66 -3.48
CA TYR A 23 -5.27 -5.66 -3.12
C TYR A 23 -6.53 -5.80 -3.98
N ASP A 24 -7.65 -6.10 -3.34
CA ASP A 24 -8.94 -6.18 -4.00
C ASP A 24 -9.68 -4.84 -3.92
N VAL A 25 -9.72 -4.12 -5.05
CA VAL A 25 -10.43 -2.84 -5.17
C VAL A 25 -11.93 -2.98 -4.93
N LYS A 26 -12.53 -4.14 -5.23
CA LYS A 26 -13.98 -4.35 -5.04
C LYS A 26 -14.37 -4.32 -3.57
N THR A 27 -13.51 -4.81 -2.69
CA THR A 27 -13.76 -4.88 -1.23
C THR A 27 -12.93 -3.89 -0.41
N GLY A 28 -11.89 -3.29 -1.00
CA GLY A 28 -10.94 -2.42 -0.32
C GLY A 28 -10.04 -3.16 0.66
N ARG A 29 -9.77 -4.45 0.42
CA ARG A 29 -9.04 -5.33 1.36
C ARG A 29 -7.73 -5.85 0.78
N TYR A 30 -6.80 -6.15 1.69
CA TYR A 30 -5.55 -6.83 1.40
C TYR A 30 -5.67 -8.33 1.73
N PHE A 31 -5.09 -9.17 0.87
CA PHE A 31 -5.07 -10.63 1.03
C PHE A 31 -3.64 -11.14 0.86
N GLU A 32 -3.18 -11.98 1.78
CA GLU A 32 -1.80 -12.49 1.79
C GLU A 32 -1.52 -13.48 0.66
N GLU A 33 -2.54 -14.13 0.11
CA GLU A 33 -2.43 -15.04 -1.03
C GLU A 33 -3.77 -15.11 -1.81
N ILE A 34 -3.70 -15.60 -3.04
CA ILE A 34 -4.88 -15.77 -3.91
C ILE A 34 -5.92 -16.74 -3.32
N ASP A 35 -5.49 -17.77 -2.58
CA ASP A 35 -6.42 -18.75 -2.04
C ASP A 35 -7.22 -18.18 -0.86
N VAL A 36 -6.62 -17.29 -0.05
CA VAL A 36 -7.33 -16.53 1.00
C VAL A 36 -8.37 -15.60 0.38
N LEU A 37 -8.04 -14.95 -0.73
CA LEU A 37 -8.99 -14.14 -1.50
C LEU A 37 -10.17 -15.00 -1.99
N LYS A 38 -9.90 -16.17 -2.60
CA LYS A 38 -10.96 -17.06 -3.09
C LYS A 38 -11.87 -17.55 -1.97
N GLU A 39 -11.28 -17.98 -0.86
CA GLU A 39 -12.02 -18.44 0.32
C GLU A 39 -12.95 -17.35 0.87
N TYR A 40 -12.47 -16.09 0.91
CA TYR A 40 -13.30 -14.96 1.29
C TYR A 40 -14.52 -14.81 0.38
N TYR A 41 -14.32 -14.82 -0.94
CA TYR A 41 -15.42 -14.69 -1.90
C TYR A 41 -16.40 -15.87 -1.85
N GLU A 42 -15.91 -17.09 -1.62
CA GLU A 42 -16.76 -18.28 -1.43
C GLU A 42 -17.61 -18.17 -0.16
N ASN A 43 -17.01 -17.79 0.97
CA ASN A 43 -17.71 -17.64 2.25
C ASN A 43 -18.75 -16.51 2.24
N GLU A 44 -18.49 -15.44 1.48
CA GLU A 44 -19.43 -14.33 1.31
C GLU A 44 -20.46 -14.57 0.20
N GLU A 45 -20.46 -15.73 -0.46
CA GLU A 45 -21.32 -16.07 -1.61
C GLU A 45 -21.23 -15.02 -2.75
N MET A 46 -20.03 -14.49 -2.98
CA MET A 46 -19.75 -13.44 -3.96
C MET A 46 -18.98 -13.98 -5.19
N GLU A 47 -19.21 -13.39 -6.36
CA GLU A 47 -18.39 -13.67 -7.54
C GLU A 47 -16.98 -13.07 -7.40
N LEU A 48 -15.96 -13.92 -7.58
CA LEU A 48 -14.55 -13.54 -7.62
C LEU A 48 -14.32 -12.48 -8.71
N PRO A 49 -13.58 -11.39 -8.44
CA PRO A 49 -13.31 -10.38 -9.44
C PRO A 49 -12.40 -10.92 -10.55
N ASP A 50 -12.51 -10.33 -11.74
CA ASP A 50 -11.66 -10.72 -12.88
C ASP A 50 -10.18 -10.38 -12.65
N TYR A 51 -9.91 -9.37 -11.82
CA TYR A 51 -8.58 -8.90 -11.49
C TYR A 51 -8.50 -8.31 -10.09
N VAL A 52 -7.27 -8.26 -9.58
CA VAL A 52 -6.88 -7.51 -8.38
C VAL A 52 -5.61 -6.71 -8.69
N TYR A 53 -5.26 -5.77 -7.82
CA TYR A 53 -3.97 -5.10 -7.91
C TYR A 53 -2.91 -5.88 -7.13
N GLY A 54 -1.67 -5.80 -7.60
CA GLY A 54 -0.53 -6.17 -6.76
C GLY A 54 -0.39 -5.19 -5.60
N CYS A 55 0.42 -5.56 -4.63
CA CYS A 55 0.98 -4.68 -3.63
C CYS A 55 2.50 -4.55 -3.77
N ILE A 56 3.02 -3.43 -3.28
CA ILE A 56 4.45 -3.22 -3.06
C ILE A 56 4.73 -3.15 -1.55
N PRO A 57 5.87 -3.70 -1.09
CA PRO A 57 6.26 -3.62 0.30
C PRO A 57 6.63 -2.18 0.66
N ILE A 58 6.13 -1.71 1.79
CA ILE A 58 6.52 -0.44 2.42
C ILE A 58 7.08 -0.71 3.80
N LYS A 59 8.21 -0.06 4.11
CA LYS A 59 8.79 -0.12 5.45
C LYS A 59 8.03 0.83 6.37
N PHE A 60 7.84 0.42 7.62
CA PHE A 60 7.38 1.32 8.66
C PHE A 60 8.40 2.45 8.85
N ASN A 61 7.94 3.70 8.74
CA ASN A 61 8.71 4.91 8.99
C ASN A 61 7.74 5.98 9.57
N LEU A 62 8.27 6.90 10.38
CA LEU A 62 7.56 8.07 10.89
C LEU A 62 8.25 9.34 10.41
N ASP A 63 7.50 10.23 9.76
CA ASP A 63 7.96 11.57 9.37
C ASP A 63 7.87 12.52 10.57
N MET A 64 8.98 12.68 11.28
CA MET A 64 9.05 13.57 12.44
C MET A 64 9.00 15.04 12.05
N TYR A 65 9.39 15.40 10.83
CA TYR A 65 9.22 16.76 10.34
C TYR A 65 7.73 17.08 10.19
N GLY A 66 6.99 16.20 9.51
CA GLY A 66 5.54 16.28 9.38
C GLY A 66 4.84 16.36 10.74
N ILE A 67 5.14 15.43 11.65
CA ILE A 67 4.52 15.39 12.99
C ILE A 67 4.76 16.68 13.78
N VAL A 68 6.00 17.18 13.80
CA VAL A 68 6.32 18.43 14.52
C VAL A 68 5.67 19.63 13.84
N LYS A 69 5.62 19.65 12.51
CA LYS A 69 4.97 20.71 11.75
C LYS A 69 3.48 20.75 12.06
N ASP A 70 2.78 19.62 11.99
CA ASP A 70 1.34 19.52 12.23
C ASP A 70 1.00 19.98 13.66
N GLU A 71 1.75 19.53 14.68
CA GLU A 71 1.57 19.98 16.07
C GLU A 71 1.71 21.50 16.22
N LEU A 72 2.71 22.11 15.58
CA LEU A 72 2.95 23.55 15.66
C LEU A 72 1.93 24.36 14.86
N GLU A 73 1.46 23.85 13.73
CA GLU A 73 0.40 24.51 12.94
C GLU A 73 -0.97 24.43 13.63
N ASP A 74 -1.27 23.33 14.33
CA ASP A 74 -2.57 23.12 14.97
C ASP A 74 -2.69 23.76 16.36
N ASN A 75 -1.62 23.74 17.16
CA ASN A 75 -1.67 24.14 18.58
C ASN A 75 -0.88 25.42 18.91
N HIS A 76 -0.11 25.96 17.96
CA HIS A 76 0.71 27.14 18.17
C HIS A 76 0.39 28.23 17.16
N TYR A 77 1.03 29.39 17.33
CA TYR A 77 0.83 30.50 16.41
C TYR A 77 1.48 30.21 15.06
N GLU A 78 0.95 30.82 14.00
CA GLU A 78 1.51 30.76 12.64
C GLU A 78 3.01 31.04 12.66
N ASP A 79 3.80 30.27 11.92
CA ASP A 79 5.27 30.35 11.89
C ASP A 79 6.02 29.87 13.15
N ALA A 80 5.35 29.27 14.14
CA ALA A 80 6.05 28.66 15.29
C ALA A 80 7.15 27.65 14.87
N ILE A 81 6.94 26.95 13.74
CA ILE A 81 7.93 26.04 13.12
C ILE A 81 9.27 26.71 12.82
N ASN A 82 9.30 28.00 12.52
CA ASN A 82 10.54 28.73 12.22
C ASN A 82 11.47 28.88 13.42
N HIS A 83 10.96 28.62 14.64
CA HIS A 83 11.74 28.63 15.88
C HIS A 83 12.33 27.25 16.22
N VAL A 84 11.95 26.20 15.50
CA VAL A 84 12.51 24.86 15.69
C VAL A 84 13.94 24.81 15.16
N ASN A 85 14.86 24.35 16.01
CA ASN A 85 16.24 24.12 15.58
C ASN A 85 16.30 22.95 14.58
N LYS A 86 16.68 23.24 13.33
CA LYS A 86 16.70 22.27 12.23
C LYS A 86 17.64 21.09 12.47
N ASP A 87 18.79 21.32 13.12
CA ASP A 87 19.76 20.25 13.42
C ASP A 87 19.24 19.28 14.49
N SER A 88 18.49 19.80 15.47
CA SER A 88 17.83 19.01 16.49
C SER A 88 16.66 18.21 15.91
N LEU A 89 15.87 18.82 15.02
CA LEU A 89 14.79 18.12 14.30
C LEU A 89 15.33 17.01 13.39
N LYS A 90 16.44 17.26 12.70
CA LYS A 90 17.14 16.22 11.94
C LYS A 90 17.63 15.09 12.84
N SER A 91 18.21 15.41 13.99
CA SER A 91 18.68 14.42 14.96
C SER A 91 17.53 13.56 15.51
N LEU A 92 16.35 14.16 15.72
CA LEU A 92 15.12 13.45 16.08
C LEU A 92 14.69 12.49 14.96
N GLN A 93 14.68 12.93 13.70
CA GLN A 93 14.38 12.06 12.57
C GLN A 93 15.34 10.86 12.52
N GLU A 94 16.66 11.09 12.64
CA GLU A 94 17.65 10.01 12.62
C GLU A 94 17.49 9.00 13.78
N MET A 95 17.06 9.46 14.96
CA MET A 95 16.75 8.57 16.09
C MET A 95 15.53 7.70 15.80
N VAL A 96 14.48 8.31 15.26
CA VAL A 96 13.23 7.62 14.93
C VAL A 96 13.40 6.68 13.74
N ASP A 97 14.20 7.05 12.74
CA ASP A 97 14.57 6.16 11.62
C ASP A 97 15.23 4.87 12.13
N LYS A 98 16.22 5.00 13.04
CA LYS A 98 16.86 3.82 13.65
C LYS A 98 15.88 2.97 14.46
N TRP A 99 14.98 3.61 15.20
CA TRP A 99 13.99 2.90 16.00
C TRP A 99 12.98 2.16 15.11
N THR A 100 12.44 2.82 14.10
CA THR A 100 11.49 2.22 13.14
C THR A 100 12.14 1.08 12.36
N GLU A 101 13.39 1.24 11.91
CA GLU A 101 14.16 0.17 11.26
C GLU A 101 14.33 -1.05 12.18
N SER A 102 14.60 -0.84 13.48
CA SER A 102 14.76 -1.94 14.45
C SER A 102 13.48 -2.74 14.72
N GLN A 103 12.30 -2.23 14.33
CA GLN A 103 11.06 -2.99 14.44
C GLN A 103 10.96 -4.08 13.37
N GLY A 104 11.69 -3.93 12.24
CA GLY A 104 11.66 -4.91 11.15
C GLY A 104 10.28 -5.07 10.49
N ILE A 105 9.38 -4.10 10.67
CA ILE A 105 8.01 -4.17 10.13
C ILE A 105 8.02 -3.82 8.64
N VAL A 106 7.55 -4.78 7.85
CA VAL A 106 7.20 -4.59 6.44
C VAL A 106 5.69 -4.71 6.34
N SER A 107 5.06 -3.67 5.79
CA SER A 107 3.65 -3.66 5.41
C SER A 107 3.55 -3.59 3.89
N TYR A 108 2.34 -3.57 3.36
CA TYR A 108 2.08 -3.53 1.93
C TYR A 108 1.05 -2.44 1.62
N VAL A 109 1.19 -1.82 0.44
CA VAL A 109 0.23 -0.86 -0.11
C VAL A 109 -0.10 -1.26 -1.54
N GLN A 110 -1.25 -0.80 -2.05
CA GLN A 110 -1.66 -1.06 -3.42
C GLN A 110 -0.59 -0.55 -4.40
N ASP A 111 -0.21 -1.41 -5.35
CA ASP A 111 0.58 -1.04 -6.51
C ASP A 111 -0.34 -0.66 -7.67
N ASP A 112 -0.47 0.63 -7.95
CA ASP A 112 -1.31 1.13 -9.05
C ASP A 112 -0.80 0.72 -10.45
N ASP A 113 0.44 0.20 -10.55
CA ASP A 113 1.09 -0.12 -11.82
C ASP A 113 1.03 -1.61 -12.20
N THR A 114 0.57 -2.49 -11.29
CA THR A 114 0.50 -3.94 -11.53
C THR A 114 -0.90 -4.48 -11.29
N ILE A 115 -1.47 -5.11 -12.32
CA ILE A 115 -2.75 -5.82 -12.26
C ILE A 115 -2.53 -7.31 -12.41
N ILE A 116 -3.17 -8.07 -11.54
CA ILE A 116 -3.13 -9.52 -11.50
C ILE A 116 -4.47 -10.05 -11.98
N LEU A 117 -4.46 -10.75 -13.11
CA LEU A 117 -5.63 -11.38 -13.69
C LEU A 117 -5.94 -12.69 -12.95
N LEU A 118 -7.15 -12.82 -12.41
CA LEU A 118 -7.60 -13.98 -11.64
C LEU A 118 -8.39 -14.96 -12.50
N ASN A 119 -9.15 -14.44 -13.45
CA ASN A 119 -9.84 -15.25 -14.44
C ASN A 119 -9.02 -15.33 -15.72
N ASN A 120 -8.26 -16.41 -15.87
CA ASN A 120 -7.95 -16.91 -17.20
C ASN A 120 -9.25 -17.43 -17.79
N LYS A 121 -10.09 -16.55 -18.36
CA LYS A 121 -10.97 -16.98 -19.43
C LYS A 121 -10.05 -17.52 -20.51
N LYS A 122 -9.81 -18.85 -20.49
CA LYS A 122 -9.38 -19.57 -21.67
C LYS A 122 -10.31 -19.05 -22.75
N ASN A 123 -9.75 -18.47 -23.79
CA ASN A 123 -10.47 -18.22 -25.02
C ASN A 123 -10.91 -19.60 -25.54
N GLU A 124 -12.03 -20.10 -25.04
CA GLU A 124 -12.83 -21.13 -25.68
C GLU A 124 -13.47 -20.45 -26.89
N VAL A 125 -12.66 -20.24 -27.92
CA VAL A 125 -13.19 -20.09 -29.27
C VAL A 125 -13.39 -21.51 -29.76
N SER A 126 -14.65 -21.92 -29.70
CA SER A 126 -15.22 -23.07 -30.43
C SER A 126 -15.12 -22.86 -31.94
#